data_AF-A0A3M1VVA2-F1
#
_entry.id   AF-A0A3M1VVA2-F1
#
_cell.length_a   1.000
_cell.length_b   1.000
_cell.length_c   1.000
_cell.angle_alpha   90.00
_cell.angle_beta   90.00
_cell.angle_gamma   90.00
#
_symmetry.space_group_name_H-M   'P 1'
#
loop_
_entity.id
_entity.type
_entity.pdbx_description
1 polymer ?
#
loop_
_entity_poly.entity_id
_entity_poly.type
_entity_poly.pdbx_seq_one_letter_code
_entity_poly.pdbx_strand_id
1 'polypeptide(L)'
;AGAAGDDPVGTANDPRRDLDEAERLLRRAPFVRDLVLLPRGEGRPWAVVWPDEAALRKGGHGDVSQQLRFSLETSSVRLPVGLRPAGITVARGRAPRSRAGEVDRAALARLLGPVPPGVWPARPPEPRHPLPAEWARALAEALPGGAPEGGLWRETSLELDLGLDSLDRVTLALAAAEAAGRPAPPDEAIERVTTLGELVDLAGGPPREPVRPRPELVFAGEPASGFWLRPARGTWPAVALCRTAGGALLARLLGGVRAEGTGAVDWDERPLILAANHQSHLDAALLARACPARVHRHLMFLGYTGYFSAGFGRLVGRLFRICPVSGGPRLLSGLRTAAAALRAGRVVGIFPEGERTWDGSLRPLRRGVAWLARHTGARVVPVAIGGGYQAWPRGWGFTPHPYRIRFGEPLDPPPPDGTAAEEARFLAGLAGRLSDLLRQVGQDPVSGDPLVFAGGPRRAKRRRAADRPGRGVRA
;
A
#
# COMPACT_ATOMS: atom_id res chain seq x y z
N ALA A 1 -44.66 40.60 -29.08
CA ALA A 1 -43.96 40.44 -27.80
C ALA A 1 -43.38 39.04 -27.73
N GLY A 2 -42.20 38.83 -28.31
CA GLY A 2 -41.45 37.58 -28.20
C GLY A 2 -40.27 37.85 -27.27
N ALA A 3 -40.36 37.38 -26.03
CA ALA A 3 -39.30 37.51 -25.06
C ALA A 3 -38.17 36.55 -25.44
N ALA A 4 -36.99 37.12 -25.66
CA ALA A 4 -35.72 36.42 -25.73
C ALA A 4 -35.50 35.71 -24.39
N GLY A 5 -35.40 34.39 -24.44
CA GLY A 5 -34.82 33.60 -23.36
C GLY A 5 -33.31 33.56 -23.57
N ASP A 6 -32.59 34.32 -22.75
CA ASP A 6 -31.16 34.17 -22.54
C ASP A 6 -30.87 32.74 -22.04
N ASP A 7 -30.38 31.88 -22.92
CA ASP A 7 -29.55 30.75 -22.49
C ASP A 7 -28.19 31.31 -22.06
N PRO A 8 -27.75 31.15 -20.81
CA PRO A 8 -26.40 31.52 -20.43
C PRO A 8 -25.43 30.49 -21.04
N VAL A 9 -24.90 30.88 -22.19
CA VAL A 9 -23.68 30.36 -22.81
C VAL A 9 -22.59 30.22 -21.74
N GLY A 10 -22.02 29.00 -21.71
CA GLY A 10 -20.76 28.60 -21.09
C GLY A 10 -20.06 29.60 -20.18
N THR A 11 -20.14 29.37 -18.87
CA THR A 11 -19.07 29.85 -18.00
C THR A 11 -17.80 29.11 -18.42
N ALA A 12 -16.84 29.83 -18.99
CA ALA A 12 -15.48 29.34 -19.10
C ALA A 12 -15.05 28.85 -17.71
N ASN A 13 -14.66 27.59 -17.59
CA ASN A 13 -14.15 27.02 -16.33
C ASN A 13 -13.02 27.92 -15.84
N ASP A 14 -13.24 28.69 -14.78
CA ASP A 14 -12.18 29.40 -14.09
C ASP A 14 -11.31 28.34 -13.40
N PRO A 15 -10.07 28.11 -13.86
CA PRO A 15 -9.21 27.07 -13.29
C PRO A 15 -8.96 27.28 -11.79
N ARG A 16 -9.07 28.52 -11.30
CA ARG A 16 -8.95 28.82 -9.87
C ARG A 16 -10.16 28.35 -9.09
N ARG A 17 -11.37 28.60 -9.61
CA ARG A 17 -12.63 28.17 -8.99
C ARG A 17 -12.71 26.64 -8.88
N ASP A 18 -12.27 25.93 -9.91
CA ASP A 18 -12.21 24.46 -9.94
C ASP A 18 -11.26 23.90 -8.85
N LEU A 19 -10.10 24.53 -8.67
CA LEU A 19 -9.15 24.17 -7.63
C LEU A 19 -9.71 24.46 -6.23
N ASP A 20 -10.37 25.59 -6.02
CA ASP A 20 -10.94 25.94 -4.72
C ASP A 20 -12.07 24.98 -4.31
N GLU A 21 -12.87 24.50 -5.27
CA GLU A 21 -13.88 23.48 -5.02
C GLU A 21 -13.26 22.12 -4.67
N ALA A 22 -12.23 21.72 -5.42
CA ALA A 22 -11.47 20.52 -5.13
C ALA A 22 -10.83 20.59 -3.73
N GLU A 23 -10.24 21.73 -3.35
CA GLU A 23 -9.70 21.98 -2.01
C GLU A 23 -10.77 21.86 -0.92
N ARG A 24 -11.96 22.45 -1.10
CA ARG A 24 -13.06 22.35 -0.13
C ARG A 24 -13.46 20.90 0.13
N LEU A 25 -13.47 20.06 -0.90
CA LEU A 25 -13.78 18.64 -0.77
C LEU A 25 -12.63 17.90 -0.07
N LEU A 26 -11.39 18.12 -0.50
CA LEU A 26 -10.21 17.42 0.02
C LEU A 26 -9.87 17.80 1.47
N ARG A 27 -10.14 19.03 1.91
CA ARG A 27 -9.96 19.46 3.32
C ARG A 27 -10.84 18.70 4.31
N ARG A 28 -11.91 18.02 3.85
CA ARG A 28 -12.74 17.14 4.69
C ARG A 28 -12.15 15.75 4.88
N ALA A 29 -11.03 15.44 4.21
CA ALA A 29 -10.37 14.15 4.33
C ALA A 29 -9.81 13.96 5.76
N PRO A 30 -9.82 12.74 6.31
CA PRO A 30 -9.25 12.47 7.62
C PRO A 30 -7.77 12.88 7.70
N PHE A 31 -7.35 13.38 8.87
CA PHE A 31 -5.97 13.81 9.18
C PHE A 31 -5.48 15.07 8.44
N VAL A 32 -6.33 15.71 7.63
CA VAL A 32 -5.99 16.95 6.94
C VAL A 32 -6.48 18.15 7.76
N ARG A 33 -5.54 19.00 8.19
CA ARG A 33 -5.86 20.26 8.87
C ARG A 33 -6.05 21.41 7.88
N ASP A 34 -5.11 21.55 6.94
CA ASP A 34 -5.19 22.49 5.82
C ASP A 34 -4.65 21.82 4.56
N LEU A 35 -5.12 22.27 3.40
CA LEU A 35 -4.66 21.78 2.10
C LEU A 35 -4.78 22.86 1.03
N VAL A 36 -3.76 22.93 0.17
CA VAL A 36 -3.74 23.75 -1.04
C VAL A 36 -3.35 22.90 -2.24
N LEU A 37 -4.02 23.12 -3.37
CA LEU A 37 -3.63 22.56 -4.65
C LEU A 37 -2.81 23.58 -5.44
N LEU A 38 -1.63 23.14 -5.88
CA LEU A 38 -0.75 23.90 -6.77
C LEU A 38 -0.90 23.36 -8.19
N PRO A 39 -1.25 24.21 -9.19
CA PRO A 39 -1.33 23.78 -10.57
C PRO A 39 0.05 23.37 -11.12
N ARG A 40 0.08 22.40 -12.04
CA ARG A 40 1.30 21.90 -12.69
C ARG A 40 1.15 21.92 -14.21
N GLY A 41 1.17 23.11 -14.84
CA GLY A 41 1.11 23.21 -16.31
C GLY A 41 0.00 22.34 -16.93
N GLU A 42 0.34 21.50 -17.92
CA GLU A 42 -0.58 20.53 -18.55
C GLU A 42 -0.86 19.26 -17.72
N GLY A 43 -0.28 19.15 -16.52
CA GLY A 43 -0.42 18.02 -15.62
C GLY A 43 -1.46 18.22 -14.52
N ARG A 44 -1.78 17.11 -13.84
CA ARG A 44 -2.60 17.08 -12.62
C ARG A 44 -1.98 17.97 -11.51
N PRO A 45 -2.79 18.65 -10.68
CA PRO A 45 -2.29 19.51 -9.61
C PRO A 45 -1.49 18.73 -8.56
N TRP A 46 -0.68 19.43 -7.78
CA TRP A 46 0.07 18.88 -6.65
C TRP A 46 -0.53 19.37 -5.33
N ALA A 47 -0.73 18.48 -4.35
CA ALA A 47 -1.30 18.88 -3.06
C ALA A 47 -0.19 19.21 -2.05
N VAL A 48 -0.32 20.35 -1.37
CA VAL A 48 0.47 20.69 -0.19
C VAL A 48 -0.45 20.56 1.01
N VAL A 49 -0.06 19.71 1.96
CA VAL A 49 -0.97 19.19 3.00
C VAL A 49 -0.38 19.46 4.37
N TRP A 50 -1.10 20.20 5.20
CA TRP A 50 -0.76 20.32 6.61
C TRP A 50 -1.54 19.28 7.42
N PRO A 51 -0.86 18.34 8.09
CA PRO A 51 -1.52 17.32 8.89
C PRO A 51 -2.18 17.88 10.14
N ASP A 52 -3.25 17.21 10.58
CA ASP A 52 -3.69 17.23 11.97
C ASP A 52 -2.84 16.23 12.78
N GLU A 53 -1.76 16.74 13.36
CA GLU A 53 -0.81 15.95 14.15
C GLU A 53 -1.45 15.30 15.40
N ALA A 54 -2.49 15.91 15.97
CA ALA A 54 -3.16 15.36 17.13
C ALA A 54 -4.02 14.15 16.73
N ALA A 55 -4.73 14.25 15.60
CA ALA A 55 -5.50 13.15 15.04
C ALA A 55 -4.60 11.97 14.60
N LEU A 56 -3.45 12.24 13.97
CA LEU A 56 -2.49 11.22 13.56
C LEU A 56 -1.91 10.46 14.76
N ARG A 57 -1.50 11.19 15.81
CA ARG A 57 -0.99 10.59 17.06
C ARG A 57 -2.05 9.73 17.75
N LYS A 58 -3.29 10.22 17.85
CA LYS A 58 -4.40 9.47 18.45
C LYS A 58 -4.74 8.19 17.67
N GLY A 59 -4.55 8.20 16.35
CA GLY A 59 -4.76 7.04 15.48
C GLY A 59 -3.68 5.97 15.56
N GLY A 60 -2.53 6.24 16.20
CA GLY A 60 -1.39 5.32 16.21
C GLY A 60 -0.83 5.07 14.81
N HIS A 61 -0.98 6.02 13.89
CA HIS A 61 -0.54 5.87 12.51
C HIS A 61 0.93 6.27 12.40
N GLY A 62 1.79 5.29 12.16
CA GLY A 62 3.23 5.52 12.04
C GLY A 62 3.69 6.08 10.69
N ASP A 63 2.89 5.97 9.63
CA ASP A 63 3.24 6.45 8.28
C ASP A 63 2.33 7.63 7.90
N VAL A 64 2.75 8.84 8.26
CA VAL A 64 1.98 10.08 8.11
C VAL A 64 1.78 10.41 6.63
N SER A 65 2.83 10.32 5.82
CA SER A 65 2.78 10.63 4.40
C SER A 65 1.83 9.67 3.70
N GLN A 66 1.92 8.37 4.00
CA GLN A 66 1.00 7.39 3.46
C GLN A 66 -0.44 7.63 3.92
N GLN A 67 -0.64 7.92 5.20
CA GLN A 67 -1.99 8.11 5.73
C GLN A 67 -2.68 9.34 5.12
N LEU A 68 -1.95 10.46 4.96
CA LEU A 68 -2.45 11.64 4.27
C LEU A 68 -2.72 11.34 2.80
N ARG A 69 -1.79 10.67 2.12
CA ARG A 69 -1.95 10.26 0.73
C ARG A 69 -3.19 9.38 0.57
N PHE A 70 -3.38 8.41 1.45
CA PHE A 70 -4.55 7.54 1.48
C PHE A 70 -5.85 8.33 1.66
N SER A 71 -5.91 9.21 2.66
CA SER A 71 -7.08 10.04 2.94
C SER A 71 -7.44 10.93 1.76
N LEU A 72 -6.45 11.50 1.11
CA LEU A 72 -6.63 12.35 -0.06
C LEU A 72 -7.01 11.56 -1.30
N GLU A 73 -6.37 10.44 -1.57
CA GLU A 73 -6.74 9.54 -2.67
C GLU A 73 -8.21 9.12 -2.52
N THR A 74 -8.64 8.71 -1.31
CA THR A 74 -10.03 8.37 -0.98
C THR A 74 -11.01 9.48 -1.35
N SER A 75 -10.72 10.70 -0.90
CA SER A 75 -11.59 11.86 -1.13
C SER A 75 -11.56 12.30 -2.59
N SER A 76 -10.40 12.20 -3.25
CA SER A 76 -10.18 12.65 -4.63
C SER A 76 -10.94 11.83 -5.68
N VAL A 77 -11.43 10.63 -5.34
CA VAL A 77 -12.29 9.82 -6.23
C VAL A 77 -13.52 10.60 -6.69
N ARG A 78 -14.00 11.55 -5.88
CA ARG A 78 -15.15 12.40 -6.20
C ARG A 78 -14.82 13.54 -7.16
N LEU A 79 -13.54 13.78 -7.45
CA LEU A 79 -13.07 14.84 -8.34
C LEU A 79 -12.86 14.32 -9.77
N PRO A 80 -13.02 15.19 -10.80
CA PRO A 80 -12.53 14.92 -12.15
C PRO A 80 -11.04 14.57 -12.16
N VAL A 81 -10.62 13.67 -13.06
CA VAL A 81 -9.22 13.15 -13.11
C VAL A 81 -8.18 14.28 -13.18
N GLY A 82 -8.45 15.33 -13.96
CA GLY A 82 -7.56 16.48 -14.11
C GLY A 82 -7.37 17.30 -12.83
N LEU A 83 -8.30 17.23 -11.87
CA LEU A 83 -8.24 17.96 -10.59
C LEU A 83 -7.71 17.10 -9.44
N ARG A 84 -7.45 15.81 -9.68
CA ARG A 84 -6.92 14.92 -8.64
C ARG A 84 -5.45 15.21 -8.41
N PRO A 85 -4.99 15.28 -7.16
CA PRO A 85 -3.57 15.46 -6.88
C PRO A 85 -2.73 14.34 -7.51
N ALA A 86 -1.68 14.71 -8.25
CA ALA A 86 -0.67 13.76 -8.76
C ALA A 86 0.19 13.17 -7.63
N GLY A 87 0.30 13.92 -6.53
CA GLY A 87 1.06 13.56 -5.34
C GLY A 87 0.88 14.62 -4.26
N ILE A 88 1.63 14.45 -3.18
CA ILE A 88 1.52 15.30 -1.99
C ILE A 88 2.89 15.78 -1.51
N THR A 89 2.92 16.95 -0.90
CA THR A 89 4.00 17.46 -0.05
C THR A 89 3.45 17.65 1.35
N VAL A 90 4.08 17.03 2.35
CA VAL A 90 3.66 17.16 3.75
C VAL A 90 4.26 18.43 4.32
N ALA A 91 3.42 19.40 4.67
CA ALA A 91 3.83 20.69 5.18
C ALA A 91 3.78 20.75 6.72
N ARG A 92 4.81 21.36 7.33
CA ARG A 92 4.95 21.56 8.77
C ARG A 92 4.57 22.98 9.17
N GLY A 93 4.38 23.21 10.47
CA GLY A 93 4.05 24.53 11.01
C GLY A 93 2.67 24.98 10.58
N ARG A 94 2.48 26.28 10.31
CA ARG A 94 1.20 26.85 9.87
C ARG A 94 1.24 27.21 8.39
N ALA A 95 0.10 27.06 7.71
CA ALA A 95 -0.05 27.47 6.33
C ALA A 95 0.13 29.00 6.20
N PRO A 96 0.86 29.51 5.18
CA PRO A 96 0.98 30.94 4.96
C PRO A 96 -0.41 31.52 4.69
N ARG A 97 -0.79 32.58 5.41
CA ARG A 97 -2.11 33.19 5.30
C ARG A 97 -2.03 34.57 4.63
N SER A 98 -3.02 34.87 3.80
CA SER A 98 -3.24 36.21 3.25
C SER A 98 -3.74 37.16 4.35
N ARG A 99 -3.82 38.47 4.04
CA ARG A 99 -4.42 39.46 4.96
C ARG A 99 -5.88 39.15 5.32
N ALA A 100 -6.59 38.40 4.47
CA ALA A 100 -7.97 37.96 4.69
C ALA A 100 -8.07 36.64 5.48
N GLY A 101 -6.94 36.03 5.90
CA GLY A 101 -6.92 34.80 6.70
C GLY A 101 -7.03 33.49 5.89
N GLU A 102 -7.13 33.57 4.57
CA GLU A 102 -7.10 32.41 3.67
C GLU A 102 -5.67 31.94 3.40
N VAL A 103 -5.48 30.68 3.00
CA VAL A 103 -4.14 30.19 2.65
C VAL A 103 -3.67 30.86 1.35
N ASP A 104 -2.50 31.49 1.38
CA ASP A 104 -1.94 32.21 0.24
C ASP A 104 -1.22 31.24 -0.73
N ARG A 105 -1.95 30.78 -1.76
CA ARG A 105 -1.44 29.90 -2.82
C ARG A 105 -0.25 30.51 -3.57
N ALA A 106 -0.27 31.83 -3.83
CA ALA A 106 0.78 32.49 -4.61
C ALA A 106 2.07 32.64 -3.79
N ALA A 107 1.98 33.01 -2.52
CA ALA A 107 3.11 33.00 -1.60
C ALA A 107 3.69 31.59 -1.45
N LEU A 108 2.81 30.58 -1.29
CA LEU A 108 3.23 29.19 -1.18
C LEU A 108 3.96 28.69 -2.44
N ALA A 109 3.45 28.99 -3.63
CA ALA A 109 4.09 28.62 -4.89
C ALA A 109 5.49 29.25 -5.04
N ARG A 110 5.68 30.49 -4.61
CA ARG A 110 7.01 31.15 -4.59
C ARG A 110 7.98 30.48 -3.61
N LEU A 111 7.48 30.03 -2.46
CA LEU A 111 8.31 29.36 -1.43
C LEU A 111 8.69 27.92 -1.79
N LEU A 112 7.80 27.20 -2.48
CA LEU A 112 8.02 25.80 -2.88
C LEU A 112 8.71 25.66 -4.24
N GLY A 113 8.65 26.68 -5.10
CA GLY A 113 9.10 26.58 -6.48
C GLY A 113 8.26 25.57 -7.31
N PRO A 114 8.85 24.84 -8.27
CA PRO A 114 8.12 23.99 -9.22
C PRO A 114 7.53 22.66 -8.67
N VAL A 115 7.76 22.33 -7.38
CA VAL A 115 7.21 21.19 -6.58
C VAL A 115 7.64 19.77 -7.09
N PRO A 116 8.04 18.75 -6.28
CA PRO A 116 7.75 18.59 -4.85
C PRO A 116 8.92 18.17 -3.93
N PRO A 117 9.15 18.91 -2.85
CA PRO A 117 9.78 18.32 -1.68
C PRO A 117 8.81 17.34 -1.00
N GLY A 118 9.30 16.18 -0.54
CA GLY A 118 8.46 15.20 0.17
C GLY A 118 7.89 15.77 1.47
N VAL A 119 8.69 16.58 2.16
CA VAL A 119 8.34 17.28 3.39
C VAL A 119 8.81 18.73 3.30
N TRP A 120 7.97 19.67 3.73
CA TRP A 120 8.26 21.11 3.66
C TRP A 120 7.90 21.87 4.94
N PRO A 121 8.73 22.83 5.40
CA PRO A 121 10.13 22.95 5.03
C PRO A 121 10.89 21.64 5.33
N ALA A 122 11.97 21.39 4.59
CA ALA A 122 12.80 20.18 4.75
C ALA A 122 13.41 20.07 6.16
N ARG A 123 13.40 21.16 6.93
CA ARG A 123 13.87 21.22 8.31
C ARG A 123 12.80 21.88 9.19
N PRO A 124 12.49 21.32 10.37
CA PRO A 124 11.47 21.89 11.24
C PRO A 124 11.90 23.29 11.76
N PRO A 125 10.96 24.24 11.83
CA PRO A 125 11.16 25.48 12.59
C PRO A 125 11.19 25.15 14.10
N GLU A 126 12.03 25.86 14.83
CA GLU A 126 12.30 25.75 16.29
C GLU A 126 11.03 25.67 17.18
N PRO A 127 11.12 25.12 18.42
CA PRO A 127 12.34 24.81 19.20
C PRO A 127 12.88 23.39 19.00
N ARG A 128 14.17 23.23 19.29
CA ARG A 128 14.91 21.98 19.08
C ARG A 128 15.50 21.48 20.38
N HIS A 129 15.03 20.34 20.87
CA HIS A 129 15.60 19.70 22.06
C HIS A 129 16.67 18.70 21.60
N PRO A 130 17.96 18.93 21.93
CA PRO A 130 19.03 18.04 21.47
C PRO A 130 18.86 16.65 22.10
N LEU A 131 19.24 15.62 21.35
CA LEU A 131 19.36 14.27 21.93
C LEU A 131 20.53 14.22 22.92
N PRO A 132 20.48 13.30 23.91
CA PRO A 132 21.65 12.97 24.71
C PRO A 132 22.85 12.64 23.80
N ALA A 133 24.04 13.16 24.12
CA ALA A 133 25.21 13.09 23.24
C ALA A 133 25.65 11.66 22.87
N GLU A 134 25.42 10.71 23.77
CA GLU A 134 25.60 9.27 23.55
C GLU A 134 24.65 8.72 22.47
N TRP A 135 23.36 9.05 22.56
CA TRP A 135 22.35 8.67 21.58
C TRP A 135 22.56 9.37 20.24
N ALA A 136 22.92 10.66 20.25
CA ALA A 136 23.20 11.40 19.03
C ALA A 136 24.35 10.75 18.23
N ARG A 137 25.43 10.34 18.90
CA ARG A 137 26.55 9.63 18.26
C ARG A 137 26.13 8.25 17.75
N ALA A 138 25.51 7.44 18.61
CA ALA A 138 25.11 6.08 18.26
C ALA A 138 24.12 6.04 17.08
N LEU A 139 23.16 6.98 17.04
CA LEU A 139 22.18 7.06 15.96
C LEU A 139 22.77 7.66 14.68
N ALA A 140 23.72 8.60 14.77
CA ALA A 140 24.38 9.15 13.59
C ALA A 140 25.10 8.08 12.76
N GLU A 141 25.70 7.08 13.41
CA GLU A 141 26.35 5.93 12.77
C GLU A 141 25.35 4.90 12.24
N ALA A 142 24.21 4.75 12.92
CA ALA A 142 23.19 3.76 12.60
C ALA A 142 22.30 4.14 11.40
N LEU A 143 22.16 5.43 11.11
CA LEU A 143 21.24 5.91 10.08
C LEU A 143 21.80 5.67 8.67
N PRO A 144 21.00 5.10 7.73
CA PRO A 144 21.48 4.75 6.39
C PRO A 144 21.94 5.95 5.55
N GLY A 145 21.44 7.16 5.84
CA GLY A 145 21.86 8.42 5.22
C GLY A 145 22.81 9.27 6.09
N GLY A 146 23.24 8.75 7.24
CA GLY A 146 23.96 9.52 8.26
C GLY A 146 23.08 10.54 8.99
N ALA A 147 23.70 11.32 9.87
CA ALA A 147 23.02 12.41 10.57
C ALA A 147 22.78 13.61 9.63
N PRO A 148 21.59 14.24 9.68
CA PRO A 148 21.28 15.41 8.87
C PRO A 148 22.14 16.62 9.23
N GLU A 149 22.34 17.53 8.28
CA GLU A 149 23.09 18.77 8.45
C GLU A 149 22.45 19.64 9.54
N GLY A 150 23.12 19.65 10.71
CA GLY A 150 22.70 20.38 11.89
C GLY A 150 22.00 19.56 12.97
N GLY A 151 22.29 18.26 13.03
CA GLY A 151 22.18 17.44 14.24
C GLY A 151 20.88 16.68 14.41
N LEU A 152 20.88 15.77 15.38
CA LEU A 152 19.73 14.92 15.74
C LEU A 152 19.01 15.50 16.96
N TRP A 153 17.70 15.67 16.84
CA TRP A 153 16.85 16.31 17.83
C TRP A 153 15.75 15.36 18.28
N ARG A 154 15.21 15.57 19.47
CA ARG A 154 14.11 14.72 19.99
C ARG A 154 12.90 14.76 19.08
N GLU A 155 12.61 15.91 18.47
CA GLU A 155 11.46 16.14 17.59
C GLU A 155 11.69 15.63 16.16
N THR A 156 12.91 15.18 15.82
CA THR A 156 13.22 14.66 14.49
C THR A 156 12.33 13.46 14.19
N SER A 157 11.48 13.60 13.17
CA SER A 157 10.58 12.55 12.71
C SER A 157 11.36 11.48 11.95
N LEU A 158 11.18 10.22 12.36
CA LEU A 158 11.86 9.09 11.72
C LEU A 158 11.46 8.97 10.25
N GLU A 159 10.19 9.18 9.93
CA GLU A 159 9.69 9.10 8.55
C GLU A 159 9.94 10.42 7.79
N LEU A 160 9.49 11.55 8.36
CA LEU A 160 9.42 12.81 7.62
C LEU A 160 10.77 13.54 7.54
N ASP A 161 11.64 13.41 8.53
CA ASP A 161 12.98 14.03 8.50
C ASP A 161 14.06 13.08 8.00
N LEU A 162 14.01 11.81 8.41
CA LEU A 162 15.05 10.83 8.10
C LEU A 162 14.70 9.91 6.94
N GLY A 163 13.47 9.99 6.40
CA GLY A 163 13.03 9.16 5.27
C GLY A 163 12.93 7.67 5.58
N LEU A 164 12.88 7.29 6.86
CA LEU A 164 12.84 5.89 7.28
C LEU A 164 11.46 5.31 7.00
N ASP A 165 11.43 4.18 6.30
CA ASP A 165 10.19 3.45 6.10
C ASP A 165 9.75 2.72 7.39
N SER A 166 8.59 2.06 7.35
CA SER A 166 8.09 1.32 8.51
C SER A 166 9.04 0.22 8.99
N LEU A 167 9.80 -0.41 8.08
CA LEU A 167 10.73 -1.48 8.41
C LEU A 167 12.05 -0.93 8.99
N ASP A 168 12.54 0.20 8.47
CA ASP A 168 13.68 0.92 9.03
C ASP A 168 13.39 1.35 10.47
N ARG A 169 12.20 1.91 10.71
CA ARG A 169 11.74 2.33 12.05
C ARG A 169 11.71 1.17 13.05
N VAL A 170 11.13 0.04 12.65
CA VAL A 170 11.07 -1.16 13.49
C VAL A 170 12.48 -1.67 13.79
N THR A 171 13.33 -1.76 12.76
CA THR A 171 14.69 -2.27 12.89
C THR A 171 15.52 -1.38 13.81
N LEU A 172 15.37 -0.05 13.67
CA LEU A 172 16.02 0.94 14.51
C LEU A 172 15.54 0.88 15.96
N ALA A 173 14.23 0.70 16.20
CA ALA A 173 13.66 0.56 17.54
C ALA A 173 14.16 -0.69 18.27
N LEU A 174 14.24 -1.83 17.57
CA LEU A 174 14.78 -3.06 18.13
C LEU A 174 16.28 -2.91 18.46
N ALA A 175 17.05 -2.32 17.54
CA ALA A 175 18.49 -2.09 17.75
C ALA A 175 18.76 -1.08 18.87
N ALA A 176 17.91 -0.07 19.04
CA ALA A 176 18.03 0.88 20.15
C ALA A 176 17.78 0.20 21.50
N ALA A 177 16.76 -0.65 21.61
CA ALA A 177 16.50 -1.41 22.83
C ALA A 177 17.65 -2.37 23.18
N GLU A 178 18.17 -3.08 22.17
CA GLU A 178 19.34 -3.97 22.32
C GLU A 178 20.58 -3.19 22.78
N ALA A 179 20.88 -2.07 22.12
CA ALA A 179 22.00 -1.19 22.50
C ALA A 179 21.89 -0.67 23.94
N ALA A 180 20.68 -0.41 24.44
CA ALA A 180 20.44 -0.01 25.82
C ALA A 180 20.50 -1.19 26.83
N GLY A 181 20.71 -2.43 26.36
CA GLY A 181 20.68 -3.64 27.17
C GLY A 181 19.30 -3.97 27.71
N ARG A 182 18.24 -3.60 26.99
CA ARG A 182 16.84 -3.88 27.34
C ARG A 182 16.27 -5.02 26.49
N PRO A 183 15.27 -5.76 27.00
CA PRO A 183 14.55 -6.73 26.18
C PRO A 183 13.81 -6.05 25.03
N ALA A 184 13.54 -6.80 23.96
CA ALA A 184 12.77 -6.31 22.82
C ALA A 184 11.41 -5.72 23.28
N PRO A 185 11.09 -4.46 22.92
CA PRO A 185 9.81 -3.86 23.30
C PRO A 185 8.65 -4.58 22.61
N PRO A 186 7.42 -4.50 23.18
CA PRO A 186 6.24 -5.06 22.52
C PRO A 186 5.97 -4.36 21.18
N ASP A 187 5.44 -5.12 20.21
CA ASP A 187 5.15 -4.64 18.84
C ASP A 187 4.32 -3.34 18.87
N GLU A 188 3.32 -3.22 19.75
CA GLU A 188 2.50 -2.02 19.87
C GLU A 188 3.27 -0.78 20.35
N ALA A 189 4.35 -0.95 21.11
CA ALA A 189 5.18 0.17 21.56
C ALA A 189 6.15 0.63 20.46
N ILE A 190 6.77 -0.32 19.75
CA ILE A 190 7.65 -0.02 18.60
C ILE A 190 6.92 0.84 17.58
N GLU A 191 5.67 0.49 17.29
CA GLU A 191 4.91 1.17 16.25
C GLU A 191 4.45 2.59 16.59
N ARG A 192 4.34 2.90 17.88
CA ARG A 192 4.06 4.26 18.36
C ARG A 192 5.25 5.20 18.21
N VAL A 193 6.47 4.68 17.99
CA VAL A 193 7.67 5.51 17.88
C VAL A 193 7.71 6.20 16.52
N THR A 194 7.48 7.51 16.52
CA THR A 194 7.47 8.37 15.32
C THR A 194 8.62 9.37 15.29
N THR A 195 9.25 9.64 16.43
CA THR A 195 10.36 10.59 16.60
C THR A 195 11.58 9.95 17.26
N LEU A 196 12.75 10.59 17.15
CA LEU A 196 13.97 10.14 17.85
C LEU A 196 13.84 10.25 19.38
N GLY A 197 13.10 11.23 19.89
CA GLY A 197 12.82 11.37 21.32
C GLY A 197 12.06 10.16 21.86
N GLU A 198 10.97 9.77 21.18
CA GLU A 198 10.18 8.59 21.53
C GLU A 198 10.99 7.29 21.41
N LEU A 199 11.92 7.22 20.46
CA LEU A 199 12.82 6.08 20.28
C LEU A 199 13.76 5.92 21.49
N VAL A 200 14.38 7.02 21.91
CA VAL A 200 15.27 7.05 23.08
C VAL A 200 14.51 6.74 24.36
N ASP A 201 13.30 7.28 24.50
CA ASP A 201 12.45 7.03 25.66
C ASP A 201 12.01 5.56 25.72
N LEU A 202 11.70 4.95 24.56
CA LEU A 202 11.39 3.52 24.47
C LEU A 202 12.57 2.64 24.86
N ALA A 203 13.79 3.01 24.47
CA ALA A 203 15.01 2.28 24.82
C ALA A 203 15.32 2.33 26.32
N GLY A 204 14.87 3.37 27.04
CA GLY A 204 14.84 3.38 28.51
C GLY A 204 16.21 3.39 29.20
N GLY A 205 17.21 4.02 28.60
CA GLY A 205 18.56 4.18 29.16
C GLY A 205 19.60 4.70 28.15
N PRO A 206 20.84 4.96 28.58
CA PRO A 206 21.96 5.25 27.67
C PRO A 206 22.31 4.00 26.83
N PRO A 207 22.77 4.18 25.57
CA PRO A 207 23.27 3.06 24.79
C PRO A 207 24.60 2.56 25.40
N ARG A 208 24.68 1.26 25.65
CA ARG A 208 25.87 0.55 26.17
C ARG A 208 26.72 -0.02 25.04
N GLU A 209 26.09 -0.27 23.89
CA GLU A 209 26.72 -0.78 22.67
C GLU A 209 26.33 0.09 21.47
N PRO A 210 27.05 0.00 20.33
CA PRO A 210 26.67 0.69 19.11
C PRO A 210 25.28 0.25 18.62
N VAL A 211 24.44 1.21 18.23
CA VAL A 211 23.13 0.91 17.64
C VAL A 211 23.37 0.33 16.24
N ARG A 212 23.01 -0.94 16.04
CA ARG A 212 23.19 -1.64 14.76
C ARG A 212 21.84 -2.14 14.25
N PRO A 213 21.13 -1.36 13.42
CA PRO A 213 19.89 -1.80 12.81
C PRO A 213 20.15 -3.05 11.95
N ARG A 214 19.56 -4.17 12.37
CA ARG A 214 19.72 -5.47 11.72
C ARG A 214 18.36 -6.06 11.37
N PRO A 215 18.08 -6.32 10.09
CA PRO A 215 16.91 -7.08 9.66
C PRO A 215 16.61 -8.32 10.50
N GLU A 216 17.65 -9.00 10.97
CA GLU A 216 17.53 -10.27 11.69
C GLU A 216 16.78 -10.13 13.02
N LEU A 217 16.85 -8.95 13.65
CA LEU A 217 16.12 -8.64 14.88
C LEU A 217 14.60 -8.74 14.69
N VAL A 218 14.12 -8.48 13.46
CA VAL A 218 12.71 -8.68 13.12
C VAL A 218 12.32 -10.15 13.31
N PHE A 219 13.20 -11.12 13.06
CA PHE A 219 12.88 -12.54 13.20
C PHE A 219 12.97 -13.07 14.63
N ALA A 220 13.54 -12.32 15.58
CA ALA A 220 13.71 -12.78 16.95
C ALA A 220 12.39 -12.90 17.74
N GLY A 221 11.30 -12.29 17.23
CA GLY A 221 9.98 -12.37 17.86
C GLY A 221 9.11 -13.50 17.31
N GLU A 222 8.10 -13.87 18.09
CA GLU A 222 7.15 -14.92 17.74
C GLU A 222 6.23 -14.52 16.56
N PRO A 223 5.89 -15.46 15.66
CA PRO A 223 4.91 -15.21 14.61
C PRO A 223 3.49 -15.03 15.22
N ALA A 224 2.64 -14.29 14.50
CA ALA A 224 1.30 -13.92 14.97
C ALA A 224 0.42 -15.12 15.37
N SER A 225 0.62 -16.29 14.73
CA SER A 225 0.02 -17.54 15.21
C SER A 225 0.65 -18.77 14.55
N GLY A 226 1.08 -19.72 15.39
CA GLY A 226 1.50 -21.05 14.94
C GLY A 226 0.40 -21.85 14.24
N PHE A 227 -0.89 -21.52 14.43
CA PHE A 227 -1.99 -22.16 13.71
C PHE A 227 -1.82 -22.06 12.18
N TRP A 228 -1.43 -20.87 11.70
CA TRP A 228 -1.23 -20.66 10.27
C TRP A 228 0.00 -21.37 9.75
N LEU A 229 0.95 -21.74 10.62
CA LEU A 229 2.16 -22.50 10.31
C LEU A 229 1.97 -24.03 10.41
N ARG A 230 0.85 -24.51 10.96
CA ARG A 230 0.54 -25.95 10.99
C ARG A 230 0.00 -26.44 9.64
N PRO A 231 0.43 -27.62 9.14
CA PRO A 231 -0.22 -28.25 8.00
C PRO A 231 -1.66 -28.63 8.40
N ALA A 232 -2.63 -28.34 7.53
CA ALA A 232 -4.01 -28.76 7.77
C ALA A 232 -4.12 -30.27 7.51
N ARG A 233 -3.77 -31.11 8.50
CA ARG A 233 -3.91 -32.57 8.39
C ARG A 233 -5.40 -32.96 8.52
N GLY A 234 -5.87 -33.92 7.72
CA GLY A 234 -7.23 -34.49 7.79
C GLY A 234 -8.34 -33.74 7.03
N THR A 235 -8.40 -32.40 7.11
CA THR A 235 -9.48 -31.60 6.48
C THR A 235 -9.12 -30.99 5.13
N TRP A 236 -7.87 -31.14 4.68
CA TRP A 236 -7.35 -30.50 3.49
C TRP A 236 -8.07 -30.87 2.16
N PRO A 237 -8.40 -32.15 1.89
CA PRO A 237 -9.12 -32.50 0.66
C PRO A 237 -10.46 -31.77 0.54
N ALA A 238 -11.19 -31.64 1.64
CA ALA A 238 -12.44 -30.89 1.69
C ALA A 238 -12.21 -29.38 1.47
N VAL A 239 -11.19 -28.80 2.09
CA VAL A 239 -10.81 -27.38 1.88
C VAL A 239 -10.41 -27.11 0.42
N ALA A 240 -9.62 -28.00 -0.19
CA ALA A 240 -9.21 -27.90 -1.58
C ALA A 240 -10.42 -28.01 -2.53
N LEU A 241 -11.35 -28.92 -2.25
CA LEU A 241 -12.59 -29.05 -2.99
C LEU A 241 -13.45 -27.78 -2.85
N CYS A 242 -13.65 -27.27 -1.64
CA CYS A 242 -14.40 -26.04 -1.39
C CYS A 242 -13.77 -24.82 -2.09
N ARG A 243 -12.44 -24.68 -2.08
CA ARG A 243 -11.74 -23.60 -2.83
C ARG A 243 -11.94 -23.75 -4.33
N THR A 244 -11.85 -24.98 -4.84
CA THR A 244 -12.00 -25.26 -6.28
C THR A 244 -13.42 -25.00 -6.75
N ALA A 245 -14.42 -25.54 -6.03
CA ALA A 245 -15.84 -25.40 -6.33
C ALA A 245 -16.33 -23.95 -6.11
N GLY A 246 -16.01 -23.35 -4.97
CA GLY A 246 -16.34 -21.96 -4.68
C GLY A 246 -15.69 -20.99 -5.66
N GLY A 247 -14.42 -21.23 -6.02
CA GLY A 247 -13.73 -20.49 -7.06
C GLY A 247 -14.35 -20.66 -8.45
N ALA A 248 -14.84 -21.85 -8.79
CA ALA A 248 -15.53 -22.09 -10.06
C ALA A 248 -16.91 -21.39 -10.12
N LEU A 249 -17.65 -21.39 -9.01
CA LEU A 249 -18.89 -20.62 -8.88
C LEU A 249 -18.62 -19.11 -9.02
N LEU A 250 -17.63 -18.60 -8.29
CA LEU A 250 -17.23 -17.19 -8.36
C LEU A 250 -16.79 -16.81 -9.79
N ALA A 251 -16.00 -17.66 -10.45
CA ALA A 251 -15.59 -17.45 -11.84
C ALA A 251 -16.79 -17.35 -12.79
N ARG A 252 -17.82 -18.18 -12.61
CA ARG A 252 -19.06 -18.09 -13.39
C ARG A 252 -19.81 -16.79 -13.11
N LEU A 253 -19.92 -16.39 -11.85
CA LEU A 253 -20.58 -15.13 -11.45
C LEU A 253 -19.87 -13.88 -11.98
N LEU A 254 -18.55 -13.96 -12.18
CA LEU A 254 -17.72 -12.90 -12.74
C LEU A 254 -17.75 -12.83 -14.27
N GLY A 255 -18.37 -13.80 -14.96
CA GLY A 255 -18.30 -13.88 -16.43
C GLY A 255 -16.98 -14.48 -16.96
N GLY A 256 -16.22 -15.16 -16.10
CA GLY A 256 -15.03 -15.92 -16.44
C GLY A 256 -13.78 -15.50 -15.68
N VAL A 257 -12.92 -16.47 -15.39
CA VAL A 257 -11.55 -16.26 -14.87
C VAL A 257 -10.62 -17.04 -15.78
N ARG A 258 -9.65 -16.35 -16.39
CA ARG A 258 -8.59 -16.97 -17.20
C ARG A 258 -7.26 -16.87 -16.46
N ALA A 259 -6.56 -18.00 -16.34
CA ALA A 259 -5.22 -18.07 -15.77
C ALA A 259 -4.24 -18.46 -16.87
N GLU A 260 -3.18 -17.70 -17.04
CA GLU A 260 -2.15 -17.88 -18.06
C GLU A 260 -0.75 -17.84 -17.43
N GLY A 261 0.25 -18.42 -18.10
CA GLY A 261 1.64 -18.37 -17.64
C GLY A 261 1.96 -19.29 -16.45
N THR A 262 1.01 -20.12 -16.00
CA THR A 262 1.23 -21.08 -14.89
C THR A 262 2.33 -22.08 -15.17
N GLY A 263 2.66 -22.36 -16.44
CA GLY A 263 3.75 -23.25 -16.85
C GLY A 263 5.15 -22.61 -16.76
N ALA A 264 5.25 -21.30 -16.59
CA ALA A 264 6.53 -20.60 -16.39
C ALA A 264 7.05 -20.71 -14.94
N VAL A 265 6.24 -21.29 -14.05
CA VAL A 265 6.53 -21.42 -12.62
C VAL A 265 6.78 -22.88 -12.31
N ASP A 266 7.96 -23.20 -11.77
CA ASP A 266 8.17 -24.47 -11.09
C ASP A 266 7.49 -24.42 -9.73
N TRP A 267 6.36 -25.13 -9.60
CA TRP A 267 5.55 -25.13 -8.38
C TRP A 267 6.03 -26.12 -7.31
N ASP A 268 7.02 -26.95 -7.67
CA ASP A 268 7.66 -27.90 -6.77
C ASP A 268 8.93 -27.30 -6.15
N GLU A 269 9.57 -26.35 -6.84
CA GLU A 269 10.54 -25.40 -6.27
C GLU A 269 9.85 -24.54 -5.21
N ARG A 270 10.21 -24.74 -3.94
CA ARG A 270 9.66 -24.02 -2.78
C ARG A 270 10.79 -23.70 -1.80
N PRO A 271 10.71 -22.58 -1.07
CA PRO A 271 9.58 -21.64 -0.95
C PRO A 271 9.42 -20.67 -2.12
N LEU A 272 8.19 -20.15 -2.30
CA LEU A 272 7.86 -19.14 -3.33
C LEU A 272 7.06 -17.99 -2.74
N ILE A 273 7.28 -16.79 -3.28
CA ILE A 273 6.43 -15.62 -3.04
C ILE A 273 5.64 -15.32 -4.31
N LEU A 274 4.32 -15.30 -4.24
CA LEU A 274 3.48 -14.81 -5.33
C LEU A 274 3.22 -13.32 -5.11
N ALA A 275 3.89 -12.46 -5.87
CA ALA A 275 3.78 -11.01 -5.77
C ALA A 275 2.77 -10.50 -6.81
N ALA A 276 1.55 -10.18 -6.39
CA ALA A 276 0.47 -9.77 -7.28
C ALA A 276 0.04 -8.31 -7.06
N ASN A 277 -0.39 -7.60 -8.11
CA ASN A 277 -1.05 -6.31 -7.92
C ASN A 277 -2.41 -6.47 -7.20
N HIS A 278 -2.89 -5.41 -6.54
CA HIS A 278 -4.07 -5.47 -5.67
C HIS A 278 -5.12 -4.42 -6.03
N GLN A 279 -6.29 -4.88 -6.48
CA GLN A 279 -7.37 -4.05 -6.98
C GLN A 279 -8.74 -4.34 -6.36
N SER A 280 -8.96 -5.56 -5.87
CA SER A 280 -10.28 -6.07 -5.52
C SER A 280 -10.30 -6.79 -4.19
N HIS A 281 -11.48 -6.85 -3.58
CA HIS A 281 -11.75 -7.77 -2.47
C HIS A 281 -11.58 -9.26 -2.85
N LEU A 282 -11.61 -9.60 -4.15
CA LEU A 282 -11.58 -10.97 -4.64
C LEU A 282 -10.18 -11.48 -5.02
N ASP A 283 -9.17 -10.62 -5.06
CA ASP A 283 -7.86 -10.93 -5.64
C ASP A 283 -7.21 -12.17 -5.00
N ALA A 284 -7.15 -12.21 -3.67
CA ALA A 284 -6.52 -13.33 -2.96
C ALA A 284 -7.24 -14.66 -3.24
N ALA A 285 -8.58 -14.65 -3.28
CA ALA A 285 -9.38 -15.84 -3.53
C ALA A 285 -9.24 -16.34 -4.98
N LEU A 286 -9.17 -15.42 -5.95
CA LEU A 286 -9.04 -15.75 -7.36
C LEU A 286 -7.61 -16.14 -7.73
N LEU A 287 -6.59 -15.49 -7.13
CA LEU A 287 -5.20 -15.92 -7.26
C LEU A 287 -5.00 -17.31 -6.68
N ALA A 288 -5.56 -17.57 -5.49
CA ALA A 288 -5.61 -18.89 -4.90
C ALA A 288 -6.20 -19.95 -5.83
N ARG A 289 -7.25 -19.61 -6.58
CA ARG A 289 -7.92 -20.51 -7.52
C ARG A 289 -7.13 -20.71 -8.83
N ALA A 290 -6.38 -19.70 -9.25
CA ALA A 290 -5.53 -19.74 -10.44
C ALA A 290 -4.29 -20.62 -10.24
N CYS A 291 -3.84 -20.79 -8.99
CA CYS A 291 -2.74 -21.70 -8.65
C CYS A 291 -3.14 -23.18 -8.85
N PRO A 292 -2.19 -24.07 -9.20
CA PRO A 292 -2.44 -25.51 -9.26
C PRO A 292 -2.93 -26.08 -7.92
N ALA A 293 -3.85 -27.05 -7.95
CA ALA A 293 -4.45 -27.63 -6.75
C ALA A 293 -3.42 -28.20 -5.75
N ARG A 294 -2.28 -28.73 -6.24
CA ARG A 294 -1.18 -29.25 -5.41
C ARG A 294 -0.52 -28.19 -4.53
N VAL A 295 -0.60 -26.92 -4.92
CA VAL A 295 0.00 -25.77 -4.21
C VAL A 295 -0.93 -25.22 -3.15
N HIS A 296 -2.24 -25.44 -3.27
CA HIS A 296 -3.23 -24.83 -2.38
C HIS A 296 -2.93 -25.12 -0.90
N ARG A 297 -2.38 -26.31 -0.56
CA ARG A 297 -2.06 -26.71 0.82
C ARG A 297 -0.91 -25.92 1.44
N HIS A 298 -0.06 -25.39 0.57
CA HIS A 298 1.14 -24.63 0.89
C HIS A 298 0.91 -23.13 0.74
N LEU A 299 -0.13 -22.73 0.00
CA LEU A 299 -0.46 -21.34 -0.24
C LEU A 299 -1.14 -20.70 0.96
N MET A 300 -0.57 -19.58 1.40
CA MET A 300 -1.17 -18.68 2.37
C MET A 300 -1.05 -17.23 1.92
N PHE A 301 -1.92 -16.38 2.43
CA PHE A 301 -1.88 -14.93 2.20
C PHE A 301 -1.74 -14.21 3.51
N LEU A 302 -1.23 -12.98 3.46
CA LEU A 302 -1.41 -12.02 4.55
C LEU A 302 -2.64 -11.17 4.23
N GLY A 303 -3.52 -10.93 5.21
CA GLY A 303 -4.71 -10.11 4.99
C GLY A 303 -5.15 -9.36 6.23
N TYR A 304 -5.83 -8.22 6.05
CA TYR A 304 -6.19 -7.32 7.14
C TYR A 304 -7.10 -7.98 8.20
N THR A 305 -6.71 -7.95 9.47
CA THR A 305 -7.47 -8.52 10.61
C THR A 305 -8.92 -8.08 10.67
N GLY A 306 -9.24 -6.84 10.28
CA GLY A 306 -10.60 -6.30 10.28
C GLY A 306 -11.57 -7.07 9.37
N TYR A 307 -11.09 -7.77 8.34
CA TYR A 307 -11.93 -8.58 7.45
C TYR A 307 -12.03 -10.05 7.88
N PHE A 308 -11.03 -10.56 8.61
CA PHE A 308 -10.88 -12.01 8.84
C PHE A 308 -10.97 -12.42 10.32
N SER A 309 -11.28 -11.49 11.22
CA SER A 309 -11.35 -11.74 12.67
C SER A 309 -12.70 -12.28 13.15
N ALA A 310 -13.81 -12.14 12.41
CA ALA A 310 -15.14 -12.56 12.87
C ALA A 310 -16.04 -13.13 11.76
N GLY A 311 -17.07 -13.87 12.17
CA GLY A 311 -18.17 -14.36 11.31
C GLY A 311 -17.71 -15.08 10.03
N PHE A 312 -18.37 -14.74 8.91
CA PHE A 312 -18.05 -15.25 7.57
C PHE A 312 -16.61 -14.93 7.15
N GLY A 313 -16.09 -13.77 7.55
CA GLY A 313 -14.69 -13.39 7.32
C GLY A 313 -13.70 -14.38 7.92
N ARG A 314 -13.93 -14.85 9.14
CA ARG A 314 -13.10 -15.88 9.77
C ARG A 314 -13.13 -17.21 9.00
N LEU A 315 -14.30 -17.59 8.47
CA LEU A 315 -14.44 -18.79 7.64
C LEU A 315 -13.63 -18.65 6.34
N VAL A 316 -13.76 -17.52 5.65
CA VAL A 316 -12.98 -17.21 4.44
C VAL A 316 -11.48 -17.20 4.74
N GLY A 317 -11.06 -16.58 5.84
CA GLY A 317 -9.65 -16.54 6.26
C GLY A 317 -9.09 -17.95 6.49
N ARG A 318 -9.86 -18.84 7.14
CA ARG A 318 -9.48 -20.25 7.31
C ARG A 318 -9.42 -21.01 5.99
N LEU A 319 -10.44 -20.85 5.14
CA LEU A 319 -10.55 -21.58 3.87
C LEU A 319 -9.43 -21.19 2.88
N PHE A 320 -9.09 -19.91 2.81
CA PHE A 320 -8.06 -19.38 1.91
C PHE A 320 -6.68 -19.25 2.57
N ARG A 321 -6.52 -19.69 3.83
CA ARG A 321 -5.31 -19.55 4.65
C ARG A 321 -4.79 -18.10 4.64
N ILE A 322 -5.69 -17.14 4.80
CA ILE A 322 -5.36 -15.74 4.94
C ILE A 322 -5.01 -15.52 6.41
N CYS A 323 -3.71 -15.44 6.71
CA CYS A 323 -3.23 -15.06 8.02
C CYS A 323 -3.67 -13.62 8.29
N PRO A 324 -4.50 -13.38 9.32
CA PRO A 324 -4.93 -12.05 9.67
C PRO A 324 -3.73 -11.28 10.24
N VAL A 325 -3.33 -10.22 9.56
CA VAL A 325 -2.29 -9.26 9.94
C VAL A 325 -2.97 -7.88 10.02
N SER A 326 -2.84 -7.13 11.11
CA SER A 326 -3.35 -5.74 11.11
C SER A 326 -2.37 -4.83 10.37
N GLY A 327 -2.86 -3.86 9.60
CA GLY A 327 -2.06 -2.68 9.24
C GLY A 327 -1.84 -1.81 10.48
N GLY A 328 -0.73 -1.08 10.54
CA GLY A 328 -0.24 -0.55 11.82
C GLY A 328 0.22 -1.73 12.72
N PRO A 329 -0.15 -1.79 14.03
CA PRO A 329 0.51 -2.48 15.19
C PRO A 329 1.01 -3.92 15.05
N ARG A 330 0.87 -4.53 13.88
CA ARG A 330 1.11 -5.92 13.57
C ARG A 330 1.80 -6.12 12.21
N LEU A 331 2.30 -5.07 11.54
CA LEU A 331 3.13 -5.22 10.33
C LEU A 331 4.28 -6.19 10.62
N LEU A 332 4.89 -6.04 11.79
CA LEU A 332 5.98 -6.87 12.27
C LEU A 332 5.56 -8.34 12.44
N SER A 333 4.44 -8.59 13.11
CA SER A 333 3.89 -9.93 13.25
C SER A 333 3.55 -10.60 11.91
N GLY A 334 3.14 -9.82 10.90
CA GLY A 334 2.85 -10.29 9.56
C GLY A 334 4.09 -10.72 8.79
N LEU A 335 5.14 -9.90 8.83
CA LEU A 335 6.44 -10.22 8.23
C LEU A 335 7.06 -11.45 8.89
N ARG A 336 7.05 -11.53 10.23
CA ARG A 336 7.49 -12.73 11.00
C ARG A 336 6.74 -13.98 10.56
N THR A 337 5.42 -13.87 10.39
CA THR A 337 4.58 -15.00 9.99
C THR A 337 4.85 -15.45 8.55
N ALA A 338 5.01 -14.50 7.62
CA ALA A 338 5.38 -14.82 6.24
C ALA A 338 6.76 -15.47 6.17
N ALA A 339 7.74 -14.92 6.88
CA ALA A 339 9.09 -15.49 6.92
C ALA A 339 9.12 -16.90 7.51
N ALA A 340 8.41 -17.12 8.64
CA ALA A 340 8.28 -18.44 9.23
C ALA A 340 7.60 -19.44 8.29
N ALA A 341 6.61 -18.99 7.51
CA ALA A 341 5.95 -19.82 6.52
C ALA A 341 6.88 -20.19 5.35
N LEU A 342 7.62 -19.22 4.81
CA LEU A 342 8.58 -19.44 3.73
C LEU A 342 9.71 -20.38 4.20
N ARG A 343 10.25 -20.21 5.41
CA ARG A 343 11.22 -21.15 6.02
C ARG A 343 10.66 -22.56 6.20
N ALA A 344 9.34 -22.70 6.36
CA ALA A 344 8.65 -23.99 6.38
C ALA A 344 8.33 -24.55 4.98
N GLY A 345 8.93 -24.00 3.91
CA GLY A 345 8.77 -24.48 2.53
C GLY A 345 7.42 -24.17 1.90
N ARG A 346 6.75 -23.09 2.34
CA ARG A 346 5.41 -22.72 1.87
C ARG A 346 5.43 -21.71 0.72
N VAL A 347 4.24 -21.46 0.18
CA VAL A 347 4.01 -20.42 -0.82
C VAL A 347 3.25 -19.27 -0.16
N VAL A 348 3.78 -18.05 -0.25
CA VAL A 348 3.15 -16.87 0.34
C VAL A 348 2.69 -15.92 -0.76
N GLY A 349 1.38 -15.66 -0.81
CA GLY A 349 0.81 -14.61 -1.64
C GLY A 349 0.91 -13.25 -0.94
N ILE A 350 1.54 -12.30 -1.62
CA ILE A 350 1.78 -10.94 -1.14
C ILE A 350 1.29 -9.95 -2.20
N PHE A 351 0.64 -8.89 -1.73
CA PHE A 351 0.32 -7.72 -2.53
C PHE A 351 1.36 -6.64 -2.20
N PRO A 352 2.42 -6.47 -3.02
CA PRO A 352 3.57 -5.65 -2.66
C PRO A 352 3.24 -4.15 -2.56
N GLU A 353 2.09 -3.71 -3.07
CA GLU A 353 1.53 -2.36 -2.86
C GLU A 353 1.14 -2.11 -1.38
N GLY A 354 0.84 -3.18 -0.64
CA GLY A 354 0.38 -3.16 0.76
C GLY A 354 -1.07 -2.73 0.95
N GLU A 355 -1.73 -2.23 -0.11
CA GLU A 355 -3.15 -1.90 -0.12
C GLU A 355 -3.72 -1.96 -1.53
N ARG A 356 -5.04 -1.88 -1.65
CA ARG A 356 -5.71 -1.85 -2.95
C ARG A 356 -5.52 -0.51 -3.63
N THR A 357 -5.37 -0.54 -4.94
CA THR A 357 -5.46 0.66 -5.75
C THR A 357 -6.85 1.31 -5.61
N TRP A 358 -6.86 2.64 -5.61
CA TRP A 358 -8.07 3.45 -5.69
C TRP A 358 -8.63 3.51 -7.09
N ASP A 359 -7.83 3.08 -8.05
CA ASP A 359 -7.84 3.71 -9.34
C ASP A 359 -7.55 2.72 -10.49
N GLY A 360 -7.09 1.52 -10.14
CA GLY A 360 -6.76 0.48 -11.11
C GLY A 360 -5.31 0.54 -11.56
N SER A 361 -4.60 1.66 -11.35
CA SER A 361 -3.16 1.77 -11.59
C SER A 361 -2.37 0.97 -10.56
N LEU A 362 -1.14 0.60 -10.94
CA LEU A 362 -0.19 -0.08 -10.08
C LEU A 362 0.42 0.94 -9.11
N ARG A 363 0.25 0.73 -7.82
CA ARG A 363 0.88 1.58 -6.80
C ARG A 363 2.37 1.26 -6.65
N PRO A 364 3.16 2.17 -6.04
CA PRO A 364 4.53 1.87 -5.64
C PRO A 364 4.62 0.61 -4.77
N LEU A 365 5.60 -0.23 -5.07
CA LEU A 365 5.85 -1.46 -4.31
C LEU A 365 6.61 -1.15 -3.02
N ARG A 366 6.25 -1.83 -1.94
CA ARG A 366 6.92 -1.74 -0.64
C ARG A 366 8.09 -2.71 -0.57
N ARG A 367 9.15 -2.28 0.13
CA ARG A 367 10.39 -3.05 0.32
C ARG A 367 10.22 -4.42 0.99
N GLY A 368 9.15 -4.61 1.76
CA GLY A 368 8.88 -5.86 2.48
C GLY A 368 8.92 -7.13 1.62
N VAL A 369 8.56 -7.07 0.34
CA VAL A 369 8.65 -8.24 -0.57
C VAL A 369 10.10 -8.61 -0.91
N ALA A 370 10.94 -7.61 -1.20
CA ALA A 370 12.37 -7.81 -1.47
C ALA A 370 13.08 -8.33 -0.22
N TRP A 371 12.74 -7.73 0.92
CA TRP A 371 13.25 -8.12 2.22
C TRP A 371 12.91 -9.58 2.56
N LEU A 372 11.65 -10.00 2.37
CA LEU A 372 11.25 -11.39 2.61
C LEU A 372 11.98 -12.36 1.67
N ALA A 373 12.09 -12.01 0.38
CA ALA A 373 12.77 -12.84 -0.61
C ALA A 373 14.24 -13.08 -0.22
N ARG A 374 14.96 -12.00 0.11
CA ARG A 374 16.36 -12.03 0.53
C ARG A 374 16.59 -12.93 1.75
N HIS A 375 15.81 -12.74 2.82
CA HIS A 375 16.06 -13.42 4.10
C HIS A 375 15.48 -14.83 4.20
N THR A 376 14.71 -15.26 3.20
CA THR A 376 14.15 -16.61 3.14
C THR A 376 14.67 -17.43 1.96
N GLY A 377 15.40 -16.80 1.04
CA GLY A 377 15.84 -17.41 -0.22
C GLY A 377 14.69 -17.69 -1.19
N ALA A 378 13.47 -17.22 -0.91
CA ALA A 378 12.31 -17.50 -1.74
C ALA A 378 12.35 -16.71 -3.04
N ARG A 379 12.20 -17.41 -4.18
CA ARG A 379 12.00 -16.78 -5.48
C ARG A 379 10.65 -16.08 -5.54
N VAL A 380 10.57 -14.98 -6.29
CA VAL A 380 9.36 -14.16 -6.38
C VAL A 380 8.72 -14.28 -7.75
N VAL A 381 7.51 -14.81 -7.78
CA VAL A 381 6.69 -14.93 -8.99
C VAL A 381 5.85 -13.66 -9.16
N PRO A 382 6.08 -12.83 -10.18
CA PRO A 382 5.23 -11.68 -10.46
C PRO A 382 3.91 -12.17 -11.05
N VAL A 383 2.79 -11.62 -10.58
CA VAL A 383 1.45 -11.99 -11.04
C VAL A 383 0.62 -10.75 -11.37
N ALA A 384 0.18 -10.62 -12.61
CA ALA A 384 -0.79 -9.59 -12.98
C ALA A 384 -2.22 -10.11 -12.81
N ILE A 385 -3.05 -9.29 -12.19
CA ILE A 385 -4.49 -9.44 -12.06
C ILE A 385 -5.13 -8.27 -12.79
N GLY A 386 -5.83 -8.56 -13.88
CA GLY A 386 -6.64 -7.62 -14.65
C GLY A 386 -8.14 -7.91 -14.49
N GLY A 387 -8.96 -6.87 -14.52
CA GLY A 387 -10.41 -6.97 -14.31
C GLY A 387 -10.83 -6.89 -12.84
N GLY A 388 -9.86 -6.84 -11.91
CA GLY A 388 -10.13 -6.80 -10.47
C GLY A 388 -10.84 -5.53 -10.05
N TYR A 389 -10.32 -4.39 -10.52
CA TYR A 389 -10.84 -3.08 -10.20
C TYR A 389 -12.30 -2.89 -10.65
N GLN A 390 -12.70 -3.45 -11.79
CA GLN A 390 -14.07 -3.36 -12.29
C GLN A 390 -15.02 -4.27 -11.52
N ALA A 391 -14.51 -5.37 -10.96
CA ALA A 391 -15.34 -6.38 -10.34
C ALA A 391 -15.76 -6.03 -8.90
N TRP A 392 -14.81 -5.68 -8.03
CA TRP A 392 -15.14 -5.32 -6.65
C TRP A 392 -14.06 -4.46 -5.98
N PRO A 393 -13.89 -3.21 -6.43
CA PRO A 393 -12.89 -2.32 -5.88
C PRO A 393 -13.31 -1.84 -4.49
N ARG A 394 -12.36 -1.28 -3.74
CA ARG A 394 -12.67 -0.65 -2.46
C ARG A 394 -13.67 0.49 -2.65
N GLY A 395 -14.65 0.59 -1.75
CA GLY A 395 -15.62 1.69 -1.72
C GLY A 395 -16.82 1.52 -2.66
N TRP A 396 -16.86 0.43 -3.46
CA TRP A 396 -17.95 0.16 -4.39
C TRP A 396 -18.51 -1.26 -4.22
N GLY A 397 -19.71 -1.47 -4.77
CA GLY A 397 -20.37 -2.77 -4.76
C GLY A 397 -19.80 -3.73 -5.80
N PHE A 398 -20.04 -5.02 -5.58
CA PHE A 398 -19.71 -6.09 -6.52
C PHE A 398 -20.44 -5.90 -7.87
N THR A 399 -19.69 -6.02 -8.96
CA THR A 399 -20.19 -6.05 -10.34
C THR A 399 -19.56 -7.23 -11.08
N PRO A 400 -20.34 -8.07 -11.79
CA PRO A 400 -19.79 -9.12 -12.64
C PRO A 400 -18.81 -8.55 -13.69
N HIS A 401 -17.54 -8.93 -13.61
CA HIS A 401 -16.52 -8.57 -14.58
C HIS A 401 -15.46 -9.68 -14.72
N PRO A 402 -15.07 -10.07 -15.94
CA PRO A 402 -14.10 -11.14 -16.13
C PRO A 402 -12.73 -10.82 -15.51
N TYR A 403 -12.06 -11.84 -14.99
CA TYR A 403 -10.68 -11.74 -14.49
C TYR A 403 -9.70 -12.38 -15.47
N ARG A 404 -8.55 -11.75 -15.62
CA ARG A 404 -7.37 -12.31 -16.28
C ARG A 404 -6.21 -12.31 -15.29
N ILE A 405 -5.68 -13.48 -15.00
CA ILE A 405 -4.56 -13.67 -14.07
C ILE A 405 -3.40 -14.24 -14.88
N ARG A 406 -2.25 -13.58 -14.85
CA ARG A 406 -1.08 -14.01 -15.60
C ARG A 406 0.14 -14.08 -14.70
N PHE A 407 0.73 -15.28 -14.64
CA PHE A 407 1.98 -15.53 -13.92
C PHE A 407 3.15 -15.24 -14.87
N GLY A 408 4.15 -14.51 -14.37
CA GLY A 408 5.42 -14.31 -15.06
C GLY A 408 6.51 -15.24 -14.56
N GLU A 409 7.69 -15.11 -15.16
CA GLU A 409 8.89 -15.84 -14.75
C GLU A 409 9.32 -15.44 -13.32
N PRO A 410 9.67 -16.41 -12.46
CA PRO A 410 10.19 -16.13 -11.13
C PRO A 410 11.48 -15.29 -11.18
N LEU A 411 11.58 -14.29 -10.30
CA LEU A 411 12.81 -13.55 -10.04
C LEU A 411 13.57 -14.24 -8.90
N ASP A 412 14.89 -14.29 -9.04
CA ASP A 412 15.76 -14.73 -7.96
C ASP A 412 15.79 -13.68 -6.83
N PRO A 413 15.87 -14.10 -5.56
CA PRO A 413 15.92 -13.18 -4.44
C PRO A 413 17.16 -12.29 -4.52
N PRO A 414 17.13 -11.09 -3.88
CA PRO A 414 18.34 -10.32 -3.66
C PRO A 414 19.41 -11.17 -2.94
N PRO A 415 20.71 -10.90 -3.17
CA PRO A 415 21.79 -11.62 -2.49
C PRO A 415 21.59 -11.61 -0.96
N PRO A 416 21.91 -12.71 -0.24
CA PRO A 416 21.78 -12.76 1.22
C PRO A 416 22.51 -11.61 1.93
N ASP A 417 23.72 -11.29 1.48
CA ASP A 417 24.55 -10.19 1.99
C ASP A 417 24.28 -8.86 1.27
N GLY A 418 23.16 -8.76 0.58
CA GLY A 418 22.84 -7.63 -0.27
C GLY A 418 22.66 -6.30 0.47
N THR A 419 22.81 -5.20 -0.24
CA THR A 419 22.60 -3.85 0.27
C THR A 419 21.15 -3.40 0.06
N ALA A 420 20.74 -2.32 0.73
CA ALA A 420 19.44 -1.68 0.45
C ALA A 420 19.29 -1.27 -1.03
N ALA A 421 20.39 -0.95 -1.71
CA ALA A 421 20.40 -0.65 -3.14
C ALA A 421 20.05 -1.89 -4.00
N GLU A 422 20.46 -3.09 -3.58
CA GLU A 422 20.10 -4.33 -4.27
C GLU A 422 18.64 -4.70 -4.08
N GLU A 423 18.08 -4.48 -2.89
CA GLU A 423 16.65 -4.60 -2.65
C GLU A 423 15.86 -3.61 -3.53
N ALA A 424 16.33 -2.36 -3.64
CA ALA A 424 15.71 -1.36 -4.50
C ALA A 424 15.76 -1.75 -6.00
N ARG A 425 16.90 -2.28 -6.48
CA ARG A 425 17.02 -2.80 -7.86
C ARG A 425 16.06 -3.96 -8.10
N PHE A 426 15.95 -4.88 -7.15
CA PHE A 426 15.02 -5.99 -7.21
C PHE A 426 13.57 -5.50 -7.29
N LEU A 427 13.16 -4.53 -6.46
CA LEU A 427 11.82 -3.94 -6.49
C LEU A 427 11.51 -3.26 -7.83
N ALA A 428 12.48 -2.53 -8.39
CA ALA A 428 12.33 -1.90 -9.71
C ALA A 428 12.12 -2.96 -10.81
N GLY A 429 12.89 -4.05 -10.79
CA GLY A 429 12.72 -5.18 -11.70
C GLY A 429 11.35 -5.87 -11.54
N LEU A 430 10.91 -6.08 -10.31
CA LEU A 430 9.59 -6.62 -10.01
C LEU A 430 8.46 -5.71 -10.53
N ALA A 431 8.56 -4.40 -10.29
CA ALA A 431 7.59 -3.41 -10.75
C ALA A 431 7.52 -3.33 -12.29
N GLY A 432 8.67 -3.41 -12.98
CA GLY A 432 8.75 -3.50 -14.43
C GLY A 432 8.00 -4.73 -14.96
N ARG A 433 8.30 -5.92 -14.44
CA ARG A 433 7.63 -7.17 -14.83
C ARG A 433 6.13 -7.14 -14.56
N LEU A 434 5.69 -6.62 -13.41
CA LEU A 434 4.26 -6.45 -13.12
C LEU A 434 3.59 -5.51 -14.11
N SER A 435 4.24 -4.39 -14.46
CA SER A 435 3.72 -3.43 -15.43
C SER A 435 3.55 -4.06 -16.82
N ASP A 436 4.51 -4.86 -17.26
CA ASP A 436 4.43 -5.55 -18.55
C ASP A 436 3.35 -6.64 -18.57
N LEU A 437 3.25 -7.42 -17.50
CA LEU A 437 2.18 -8.42 -17.35
C LEU A 437 0.79 -7.77 -17.29
N LEU A 438 0.66 -6.60 -16.65
CA LEU A 438 -0.59 -5.83 -16.61
C LEU A 438 -1.03 -5.38 -18.01
N ARG A 439 -0.10 -4.90 -18.84
CA ARG A 439 -0.38 -4.58 -20.25
C ARG A 439 -0.84 -5.81 -21.03
N GLN A 440 -0.22 -6.96 -20.79
CA GLN A 440 -0.59 -8.23 -21.45
C GLN A 440 -2.01 -8.70 -21.07
N VAL A 441 -2.48 -8.41 -19.86
CA VAL A 441 -3.88 -8.69 -19.46
C VAL A 441 -4.86 -7.57 -19.86
N GLY A 442 -4.40 -6.57 -20.61
CA GLY A 442 -5.22 -5.50 -21.18
C GLY A 442 -5.50 -4.34 -20.22
N GLN A 443 -4.60 -4.09 -19.26
CA GLN A 443 -4.74 -3.01 -18.29
C GLN A 443 -3.55 -2.05 -18.35
N ASP A 444 -3.83 -0.74 -18.26
CA ASP A 444 -2.78 0.28 -18.15
C ASP A 444 -2.33 0.41 -16.68
N PRO A 445 -1.05 0.09 -16.37
CA PRO A 445 -0.53 0.19 -15.01
C PRO A 445 -0.33 1.64 -14.53
N VAL A 446 -0.32 2.65 -15.42
CA VAL A 446 -0.05 4.05 -15.07
C VAL A 446 -1.32 4.86 -14.90
N SER A 447 -2.23 4.79 -15.88
CA SER A 447 -3.48 5.58 -15.86
C SER A 447 -4.65 4.88 -15.16
N GLY A 448 -4.54 3.56 -14.92
CA GLY A 448 -5.61 2.75 -14.35
C GLY A 448 -6.76 2.52 -15.34
N ASP A 449 -8.01 2.44 -14.85
CA ASP A 449 -9.19 2.40 -15.73
C ASP A 449 -9.86 3.78 -15.80
N PRO A 450 -9.57 4.60 -16.84
CA PRO A 450 -10.11 5.95 -16.97
C PRO A 450 -11.66 6.04 -16.95
N LEU A 451 -12.38 4.95 -17.25
CA LEU A 451 -13.83 4.97 -17.49
C LEU A 451 -14.72 4.86 -16.24
N VAL A 452 -14.13 4.65 -15.06
CA VAL A 452 -14.85 4.22 -13.84
C VAL A 452 -14.79 5.26 -12.70
N PHE A 453 -14.06 6.33 -12.92
CA PHE A 453 -13.40 7.01 -11.83
C PHE A 453 -14.21 7.94 -10.95
N ALA A 454 -15.35 8.44 -11.42
CA ALA A 454 -16.25 9.29 -10.63
C ALA A 454 -17.61 8.63 -10.36
N GLY A 455 -17.96 7.57 -11.09
CA GLY A 455 -19.30 6.95 -11.06
C GLY A 455 -19.33 5.48 -10.60
N GLY A 456 -18.19 4.90 -10.28
CA GLY A 456 -18.06 3.47 -9.98
C GLY A 456 -18.06 2.60 -11.24
N PRO A 457 -17.77 1.29 -11.11
CA PRO A 457 -17.71 0.41 -12.27
C PRO A 457 -19.04 0.46 -13.01
N ARG A 458 -19.03 0.72 -14.33
CA ARG A 458 -20.27 0.69 -15.11
C ARG A 458 -20.86 -0.71 -14.97
N ARG A 459 -22.10 -0.80 -14.47
CA ARG A 459 -22.87 -2.05 -14.53
C ARG A 459 -22.81 -2.54 -15.96
N ALA A 460 -22.26 -3.73 -16.19
CA ALA A 460 -22.34 -4.38 -17.49
C ALA A 460 -23.83 -4.41 -17.85
N LYS A 461 -24.25 -3.62 -18.86
CA LYS A 461 -25.58 -3.77 -19.44
C LYS A 461 -25.66 -5.24 -19.81
N ARG A 462 -26.55 -6.00 -19.14
CA ARG A 462 -26.91 -7.35 -19.58
C ARG A 462 -27.14 -7.24 -21.08
N ARG A 463 -26.27 -7.82 -21.89
CA ARG A 463 -26.59 -8.07 -23.30
C ARG A 463 -27.81 -8.97 -23.25
N ARG A 464 -29.01 -8.40 -23.37
CA ARG A 464 -30.20 -9.17 -23.70
C ARG A 464 -29.84 -9.83 -25.03
N ALA A 465 -29.90 -11.16 -25.05
CA ALA A 465 -29.73 -11.95 -26.24
C ALA A 465 -30.76 -11.50 -27.29
N ALA A 466 -30.34 -10.58 -28.17
CA ALA A 466 -30.97 -10.32 -29.45
C ALA A 466 -30.13 -11.08 -30.48
N ASP A 467 -30.27 -12.40 -30.45
CA ASP A 467 -29.98 -13.28 -31.57
C ASP A 467 -30.74 -14.58 -31.31
N ARG A 468 -32.03 -14.54 -31.65
CA ARG A 468 -32.76 -15.76 -32.01
C ARG A 468 -32.70 -15.83 -33.52
N PRO A 469 -32.09 -16.86 -34.13
CA PRO A 469 -32.29 -17.10 -35.55
C PRO A 469 -33.76 -17.44 -35.75
N GLY A 470 -34.41 -16.72 -36.68
CA GLY A 470 -35.78 -16.97 -37.07
C GLY A 470 -35.95 -18.43 -37.50
N ARG A 471 -36.76 -19.18 -36.75
CA ARG A 471 -37.36 -20.41 -37.26
C ARG A 471 -38.35 -20.01 -38.35
N GLY A 472 -38.22 -20.67 -39.49
CA GLY A 472 -39.00 -20.42 -40.69
C GLY A 472 -40.50 -20.54 -40.48
N VAL A 473 -41.23 -19.83 -41.33
CA VAL A 473 -42.61 -20.11 -41.66
C VAL A 473 -42.60 -20.76 -43.03
N ARG A 474 -43.02 -22.02 -43.08
CA ARG A 474 -43.53 -22.65 -44.30
C ARG A 474 -44.91 -22.07 -44.59
N ALA A 475 -45.14 -21.67 -45.83
CA ALA A 475 -46.33 -22.00 -46.61
C ALA A 475 -45.87 -22.09 -48.07
#